data_AF-A0A7T8QS91-F1
#
_entry.id   AF-A0A7T8QS91-F1
#
_cell.length_a   1.000
_cell.length_b   1.000
_cell.length_c   1.000
_cell.angle_alpha   90.00
_cell.angle_beta   90.00
_cell.angle_gamma   90.00
#
_symmetry.space_group_name_H-M   'P 1'
#
loop_
_entity.id
_entity.type
_entity.pdbx_description
1 polymer ?
#
loop_
_entity_poly.entity_id
_entity_poly.type
_entity_poly.pdbx_seq_one_letter_code
_entity_poly.pdbx_strand_id
1 'polypeptide(L)'
;MPHMEILRVIWTRKQTRCAVIQILCIKGNTISKPQVFELLGIDRIRVAELRQQLKDTRDPPAVVERPSGPPGSTRKARTSNFIRRVSDIFEHDPSRSIRDVARKWTFLT
;
A
#
# COMPACT_ATOMS: atom_id res chain seq x y z
N MET A 1 -28.66 2.28 28.83
CA MET A 1 -28.02 2.48 27.50
C MET A 1 -27.33 1.19 27.14
N PRO A 2 -27.67 0.51 26.03
CA PRO A 2 -27.02 -0.75 25.71
C PRO A 2 -25.58 -0.46 25.30
N HIS A 3 -24.63 -1.15 25.93
CA HIS A 3 -23.25 -1.22 25.49
C HIS A 3 -23.25 -1.75 24.05
N MET A 4 -22.91 -0.90 23.07
CA MET A 4 -22.49 -1.40 21.77
C MET A 4 -21.17 -2.12 21.99
N GLU A 5 -21.22 -3.45 22.16
CA GLU A 5 -20.06 -4.29 21.89
C GLU A 5 -19.61 -3.96 20.47
N ILE A 6 -18.45 -3.31 20.35
CA ILE A 6 -17.78 -3.16 19.07
C ILE A 6 -17.32 -4.57 18.69
N LEU A 7 -18.24 -5.33 18.06
CA LEU A 7 -17.89 -6.53 17.32
C LEU A 7 -16.82 -6.08 16.33
N ARG A 8 -15.57 -6.45 16.61
CA ARG A 8 -14.47 -6.27 15.66
C ARG A 8 -14.77 -7.19 14.48
N VAL A 9 -15.55 -6.69 13.53
CA VAL A 9 -15.82 -7.37 12.28
C VAL A 9 -14.48 -7.58 11.60
N ILE A 10 -14.06 -8.82 11.46
CA ILE A 10 -12.87 -9.16 10.68
C ILE A 10 -13.30 -9.17 9.22
N TRP A 11 -13.04 -8.07 8.54
CA TRP A 11 -13.34 -7.93 7.12
C TRP A 11 -12.35 -8.76 6.29
N THR A 12 -12.85 -9.59 5.38
CA THR A 12 -12.01 -10.14 4.31
C THR A 12 -11.56 -9.01 3.38
N ARG A 13 -10.44 -9.19 2.67
CA ARG A 13 -9.94 -8.18 1.71
C ARG A 13 -10.99 -7.79 0.66
N LYS A 14 -11.80 -8.76 0.19
CA LYS A 14 -12.86 -8.52 -0.79
C LYS A 14 -14.00 -7.71 -0.18
N GLN A 15 -14.43 -8.02 1.04
CA GLN A 15 -15.43 -7.23 1.75
C GLN A 15 -14.95 -5.80 2.03
N THR A 16 -13.68 -5.63 2.47
CA THR A 16 -13.07 -4.30 2.65
C THR A 16 -13.13 -3.47 1.38
N ARG A 17 -12.73 -4.06 0.24
CA ARG A 17 -12.80 -3.38 -1.07
C ARG A 17 -14.23 -3.02 -1.43
N CYS A 18 -15.15 -3.98 -1.32
CA CYS A 18 -16.55 -3.78 -1.69
C CYS A 18 -17.18 -2.64 -0.89
N ALA A 19 -17.07 -2.64 0.43
CA ALA A 19 -17.68 -1.61 1.27
C ALA A 19 -17.08 -0.21 1.04
N VAL A 20 -15.75 -0.10 0.93
CA VAL A 20 -15.10 1.19 0.65
C VAL A 20 -15.52 1.69 -0.73
N ILE A 21 -15.46 0.85 -1.76
CA ILE A 21 -15.78 1.26 -3.13
C ILE A 21 -17.26 1.64 -3.27
N GLN A 22 -18.19 0.89 -2.64
CA GLN A 22 -19.60 1.26 -2.60
C GLN A 22 -19.83 2.65 -2.00
N ILE A 23 -19.23 2.93 -0.84
CA ILE A 23 -19.35 4.25 -0.20
C ILE A 23 -18.76 5.35 -1.07
N LEU A 24 -17.59 5.10 -1.69
CA LEU A 24 -16.97 6.06 -2.60
C LEU A 24 -17.85 6.33 -3.83
N CYS A 25 -18.49 5.31 -4.41
CA CYS A 25 -19.41 5.47 -5.53
C CYS A 25 -20.66 6.25 -5.11
N ILE A 26 -21.30 5.90 -3.99
CA ILE A 26 -22.53 6.56 -3.50
C ILE A 26 -22.29 8.04 -3.18
N LYS A 27 -21.15 8.36 -2.56
CA LYS A 27 -20.82 9.74 -2.15
C LYS A 27 -20.08 10.52 -3.24
N GLY A 28 -19.96 10.00 -4.46
CA GLY A 28 -19.23 10.68 -5.54
C GLY A 28 -17.78 11.00 -5.16
N ASN A 29 -17.14 10.13 -4.37
CA ASN A 29 -15.78 10.28 -3.86
C ASN A 29 -15.53 11.51 -2.95
N THR A 30 -16.58 12.17 -2.47
CA THR A 30 -16.50 13.37 -1.59
C THR A 30 -16.28 13.06 -0.12
N ILE A 31 -16.62 11.84 0.33
CA ILE A 31 -16.49 11.44 1.73
C ILE A 31 -15.03 11.54 2.20
N SER A 32 -14.79 11.97 3.44
CA SER A 32 -13.43 12.08 3.97
C SER A 32 -12.89 10.73 4.46
N LYS A 33 -11.57 10.56 4.52
CA LYS A 33 -10.94 9.33 5.06
C LYS A 33 -11.33 9.07 6.53
N PRO A 34 -11.39 10.10 7.42
CA PRO A 34 -11.86 9.91 8.80
C PRO A 34 -13.28 9.37 8.88
N GLN A 35 -14.21 9.89 8.07
CA GLN A 35 -15.59 9.41 8.02
C GLN A 35 -15.68 7.93 7.58
N VAL A 36 -14.86 7.50 6.61
CA VAL A 36 -14.83 6.09 6.21
C VAL A 36 -14.29 5.20 7.33
N PHE A 37 -13.28 5.66 8.07
CA PHE A 37 -12.77 4.95 9.24
C PHE A 37 -13.83 4.85 10.35
N GLU A 38 -14.55 5.93 10.64
CA GLU A 38 -15.63 5.93 11.64
C GLU A 38 -16.78 4.98 11.25
N LEU A 39 -17.13 4.90 9.96
CA LEU A 39 -18.22 4.05 9.47
C LEU A 39 -17.86 2.57 9.39
N LEU A 40 -16.64 2.23 8.94
CA LEU A 40 -16.27 0.86 8.60
C LEU A 40 -15.15 0.27 9.46
N GLY A 41 -14.48 1.08 10.29
CA GLY A 41 -13.29 0.68 11.05
C GLY A 41 -12.08 0.36 10.16
N ILE A 42 -12.09 0.78 8.89
CA ILE A 42 -11.04 0.47 7.91
C ILE A 42 -9.95 1.54 7.97
N ASP A 43 -8.70 1.09 8.02
CA ASP A 43 -7.52 1.96 8.08
C ASP A 43 -7.49 3.03 6.97
N ARG A 44 -7.08 4.25 7.36
CA ARG A 44 -7.10 5.44 6.49
C ARG A 44 -6.14 5.32 5.31
N ILE A 45 -5.01 4.62 5.47
CA ILE A 45 -4.07 4.33 4.38
C ILE A 45 -4.76 3.43 3.36
N ARG A 46 -5.44 2.37 3.85
CA ARG A 46 -6.16 1.44 2.97
C ARG A 46 -7.27 2.12 2.17
N VAL A 47 -8.00 3.05 2.80
CA VAL A 47 -9.01 3.88 2.10
C VAL A 47 -8.36 4.74 1.01
N ALA A 48 -7.19 5.33 1.28
CA ALA A 48 -6.47 6.14 0.31
C ALA A 48 -6.01 5.34 -0.90
N GLU A 49 -5.48 4.12 -0.68
CA GLU A 49 -5.08 3.21 -1.75
C GLU A 49 -6.26 2.85 -2.65
N LEU A 50 -7.39 2.43 -2.07
CA LEU A 50 -8.58 2.04 -2.83
C LEU A 50 -9.18 3.22 -3.61
N ARG A 51 -9.18 4.42 -3.00
CA ARG A 51 -9.58 5.65 -3.68
C ARG A 51 -8.69 5.94 -4.89
N GLN A 52 -7.37 5.77 -4.76
CA GLN A 52 -6.46 5.98 -5.87
C GLN A 52 -6.69 4.94 -6.98
N GLN A 53 -6.81 3.67 -6.62
CA GLN A 53 -7.10 2.60 -7.58
C GLN A 53 -8.39 2.83 -8.35
N LEU A 54 -9.45 3.31 -7.68
CA LEU A 54 -10.72 3.66 -8.32
C LEU A 54 -10.57 4.86 -9.28
N LYS A 55 -9.76 5.87 -8.94
CA LYS A 55 -9.48 6.98 -9.84
C LYS A 55 -8.70 6.55 -11.08
N ASP A 56 -7.72 5.67 -10.91
CA ASP A 56 -6.85 5.21 -11.98
C ASP A 56 -7.58 4.30 -12.97
N THR A 57 -8.41 3.38 -12.44
CA THR A 57 -9.15 2.40 -13.26
C THR A 57 -10.48 2.94 -13.78
N ARG A 58 -11.13 3.83 -13.03
CA ARG A 58 -12.52 4.28 -13.26
C ARG A 58 -13.54 3.13 -13.35
N ASP A 59 -13.18 1.95 -12.87
CA ASP A 59 -13.97 0.72 -12.95
C ASP A 59 -14.09 0.11 -11.53
N PRO A 60 -15.22 0.36 -10.83
CA PRO A 60 -15.42 -0.16 -9.48
C PRO A 60 -15.36 -1.69 -9.39
N PRO A 61 -16.03 -2.48 -10.27
CA PRO A 61 -15.85 -3.94 -10.34
C PRO A 61 -14.38 -4.37 -10.44
N ALA A 62 -13.58 -3.73 -11.29
CA ALA A 62 -12.17 -4.08 -11.44
C ALA A 62 -11.36 -3.88 -10.15
N VAL A 63 -11.66 -2.85 -9.35
CA VAL A 63 -10.98 -2.62 -8.06
C VAL A 63 -11.39 -3.65 -7.02
N VAL A 64 -12.67 -4.08 -7.01
CA VAL A 64 -13.19 -5.08 -6.07
C VAL A 64 -12.60 -6.46 -6.36
N GLU A 65 -12.66 -6.89 -7.61
CA GLU A 65 -12.17 -8.21 -8.07
C GLU A 65 -10.66 -8.25 -8.27
N ARG A 66 -9.96 -7.11 -8.13
CA ARG A 66 -8.52 -7.02 -8.33
C ARG A 66 -7.82 -8.16 -7.59
N PRO A 67 -7.16 -9.11 -8.28
CA PRO A 67 -6.50 -10.19 -7.61
C PRO A 67 -5.54 -9.60 -6.57
N SER A 68 -5.54 -10.16 -5.36
CA SER A 68 -4.41 -9.89 -4.47
C SER A 68 -3.18 -10.31 -5.25
N GLY A 69 -2.34 -9.33 -5.62
CA GLY A 69 -1.05 -9.63 -6.25
C GLY A 69 -0.35 -10.70 -5.42
N PRO A 70 0.47 -11.55 -6.06
CA PRO A 70 1.15 -12.64 -5.37
C PRO A 70 1.78 -12.10 -4.07
N PRO A 71 1.67 -12.85 -2.96
CA PRO A 71 2.33 -12.46 -1.72
C PRO A 71 3.83 -12.31 -2.01
N GLY A 72 4.30 -11.07 -2.03
CA GLY A 72 5.57 -10.72 -2.62
C GLY A 72 5.40 -10.16 -4.03
N SER A 73 5.00 -8.88 -4.13
CA SER A 73 5.53 -8.08 -5.22
C SER A 73 7.04 -8.28 -5.18
N THR A 74 7.62 -8.73 -6.29
CA THR A 74 9.06 -8.87 -6.48
C THR A 74 9.73 -7.50 -6.35
N ARG A 75 9.83 -6.96 -5.12
CA ARG A 75 11.06 -6.26 -4.76
C ARG A 75 12.12 -7.33 -4.96
N LYS A 76 12.84 -7.26 -6.08
CA LYS A 76 14.00 -8.12 -6.32
C LYS A 76 14.77 -8.13 -5.02
N ALA A 77 14.80 -9.28 -4.33
CA ALA A 77 15.61 -9.40 -3.14
C ALA A 77 17.01 -8.94 -3.54
N ARG A 78 17.57 -8.00 -2.79
CA ARG A 78 18.93 -7.51 -3.08
C ARG A 78 19.84 -8.74 -3.06
N THR A 79 20.51 -8.99 -4.18
CA THR A 79 21.39 -10.15 -4.29
C THR A 79 22.49 -10.06 -3.23
N SER A 80 23.01 -11.20 -2.78
CA SER A 80 24.16 -11.24 -1.85
C SER A 80 25.33 -10.42 -2.38
N ASN A 81 25.53 -10.39 -3.71
CA ASN A 81 26.52 -9.54 -4.38
C ASN A 81 26.24 -8.04 -4.22
N PHE A 82 24.97 -7.61 -4.29
CA PHE A 82 24.61 -6.22 -4.00
C PHE A 82 24.95 -5.85 -2.56
N ILE A 83 24.57 -6.71 -1.60
CA ILE A 83 24.79 -6.46 -0.18
C ILE A 83 26.30 -6.37 0.10
N ARG A 84 27.08 -7.35 -0.37
CA ARG A 84 28.53 -7.38 -0.18
C ARG A 84 29.21 -6.13 -0.74
N ARG A 85 28.90 -5.73 -1.98
CA ARG A 85 29.52 -4.54 -2.59
C ARG A 85 29.15 -3.25 -1.87
N VAL A 86 27.92 -3.14 -1.37
CA VAL A 86 27.52 -1.97 -0.57
C VAL A 86 28.28 -1.96 0.76
N SER A 87 28.42 -3.10 1.42
CA SER A 87 29.26 -3.24 2.61
C SER A 87 30.71 -2.86 2.32
N ASP A 88 31.32 -3.40 1.26
CA ASP A 88 32.68 -3.08 0.86
C ASP A 88 32.88 -1.56 0.68
N ILE A 89 31.92 -0.87 0.05
CA ILE A 89 32.01 0.59 -0.15
C ILE A 89 32.01 1.35 1.17
N PHE A 90 31.16 0.96 2.13
CA PHE A 90 31.10 1.61 3.43
C PHE A 90 32.25 1.23 4.36
N GLU A 91 32.83 0.04 4.20
CA GLU A 91 34.05 -0.36 4.91
C GLU A 91 35.27 0.43 4.43
N HIS A 92 35.39 0.68 3.12
CA HIS A 92 36.52 1.43 2.55
C HIS A 92 36.35 2.96 2.67
N ASP A 93 35.11 3.44 2.65
CA ASP A 93 34.78 4.87 2.74
C ASP A 93 33.46 5.08 3.48
N PRO A 94 33.48 5.09 4.83
CA PRO A 94 32.27 5.23 5.64
C PRO A 94 31.62 6.62 5.52
N SER A 95 32.32 7.60 4.95
CA SER A 95 31.81 8.97 4.77
C SER A 95 30.92 9.12 3.52
N ARG A 96 30.89 8.11 2.65
CA ARG A 96 30.10 8.15 1.42
C ARG A 96 28.61 8.29 1.69
N SER A 97 27.96 9.14 0.90
CA SER A 97 26.52 9.25 0.95
C SER A 97 25.85 8.05 0.25
N ILE A 98 24.77 7.53 0.85
CA ILE A 98 23.93 6.49 0.23
C ILE A 98 23.45 6.91 -1.16
N ARG A 99 23.22 8.22 -1.35
CA ARG A 99 22.78 8.79 -2.64
C ARG A 99 23.84 8.62 -3.72
N ASP A 100 25.12 8.83 -3.40
CA ASP A 100 26.22 8.67 -4.35
C ASP A 100 26.46 7.19 -4.70
N VAL A 101 26.33 6.30 -3.71
CA VAL A 101 26.37 4.85 -3.92
C VAL A 101 25.26 4.40 -4.88
N ALA A 102 24.04 4.91 -4.68
CA ALA A 102 22.90 4.62 -5.55
C ALA A 102 23.10 5.15 -6.98
N ARG A 103 23.62 6.37 -7.15
CA ARG A 103 23.87 6.96 -8.49
C ARG A 103 24.90 6.19 -9.30
N LYS A 104 25.96 5.66 -8.68
CA LYS A 104 26.94 4.82 -9.40
C LYS A 104 26.34 3.52 -9.90
N TRP A 105 25.33 3.00 -9.21
CA TRP A 105 24.70 1.72 -9.55
C TRP A 105 23.70 1.82 -10.69
N THR A 106 23.09 2.98 -10.93
CA THR A 106 22.16 3.20 -12.06
C THR A 106 22.82 3.18 -13.44
N PHE A 107 24.15 3.20 -13.54
CA PHE A 107 24.90 3.16 -14.81
C PHE A 107 25.57 1.81 -15.11
N LEU A 108 25.35 0.79 -14.27
CA LEU A 108 26.00 -0.54 -14.39
C LEU A 108 24.99 -1.70 -14.53
N THR A 109 23.72 -1.39 -14.82
CA THR A 109 22.65 -2.33 -15.19
C THR A 109 22.21 -2.06 -16.60
#